data_AF-A0A923V0H4-F1
#
_entry.id   AF-A0A923V0H4-F1
#
_cell.length_a   1.000
_cell.length_b   1.000
_cell.length_c   1.000
_cell.angle_alpha   90.00
_cell.angle_beta   90.00
_cell.angle_gamma   90.00
#
_symmetry.space_group_name_H-M   'P 1'
#
loop_
_entity.id
_entity.type
_entity.pdbx_description
1 polymer ?
#
loop_
_entity_poly.entity_id
_entity_poly.type
_entity_poly.pdbx_seq_one_letter_code
_entity_poly.pdbx_strand_id
1 'polypeptide(L)' 'MSEQKTNELVRKIFEAYLENKSHRKTPERFAILEEIYSRNDHFDVETLYIHMKNQKYR' A
#
# COMPACT_ATOMS: atom_id res chain seq x y z
N MET A 1 12.63 14.82 8.01
CA MET A 1 11.23 14.43 8.31
C MET A 1 11.24 12.93 8.51
N SER A 2 10.76 12.41 9.64
CA SER A 2 10.81 10.96 9.91
C SER A 2 9.94 10.20 8.89
N GLU A 3 10.44 9.08 8.39
CA GLU A 3 9.80 8.19 7.41
C GLU A 3 8.36 7.81 7.83
N GLN A 4 8.13 7.70 9.14
CA GLN A 4 6.81 7.49 9.75
C GLN A 4 5.79 8.59 9.40
N LYS A 5 6.20 9.86 9.37
CA LYS A 5 5.32 10.98 8.99
C LYS A 5 4.93 10.92 7.52
N THR A 6 5.84 10.44 6.66
CA THR A 6 5.56 10.26 5.23
C THR A 6 4.51 9.16 5.04
N ASN A 7 4.66 8.02 5.72
CA ASN A 7 3.73 6.90 5.60
C ASN A 7 2.31 7.26 6.06
N GLU A 8 2.18 7.99 7.17
CA GLU A 8 0.88 8.50 7.65
C GLU A 8 0.22 9.45 6.65
N LEU A 9 1.00 10.35 6.05
CA LEU A 9 0.50 11.30 5.05
C LEU A 9 0.03 10.57 3.78
N VAL A 10 0.83 9.65 3.27
CA VAL A 10 0.51 8.83 2.10
C VAL A 10 -0.77 8.02 2.35
N ARG A 11 -0.92 7.43 3.55
CA ARG A 11 -2.14 6.71 3.93
C ARG A 11 -3.38 7.62 3.90
N LYS A 12 -3.29 8.84 4.46
CA LYS A 12 -4.39 9.82 4.43
C LYS A 12 -4.77 10.24 3.01
N ILE A 13 -3.77 10.48 2.14
CA ILE A 13 -4.00 10.81 0.73
C ILE A 13 -4.74 9.67 0.03
N PHE A 14 -4.28 8.43 0.23
CA PHE A 14 -4.90 7.27 -0.38
C PHE A 14 -6.33 7.02 0.14
N GLU A 15 -6.56 7.22 1.44
CA GLU A 15 -7.88 7.12 2.04
C GLU A 15 -8.88 8.12 1.44
N ALA A 16 -8.48 9.40 1.36
CA ALA A 16 -9.28 10.45 0.72
C ALA A 16 -9.54 10.16 -0.77
N TYR A 17 -8.56 9.59 -1.48
CA TYR A 17 -8.75 9.16 -2.86
C TYR A 17 -9.81 8.06 -2.99
N LEU A 18 -9.79 7.05 -2.11
CA LEU A 18 -10.79 5.98 -2.13
C LEU A 18 -12.19 6.51 -1.83
N GLU A 19 -12.34 7.39 -0.83
CA GLU A 19 -13.63 8.03 -0.51
C GLU A 19 -14.17 8.86 -1.68
N ASN A 20 -13.35 9.72 -2.27
CA ASN A 20 -13.74 10.57 -3.40
C ASN A 20 -14.16 9.76 -4.63
N LYS A 21 -13.70 8.50 -4.74
CA LYS A 21 -14.06 7.58 -5.83
C LYS A 21 -15.13 6.55 -5.42
N SER A 22 -15.68 6.65 -4.21
CA SER A 22 -16.62 5.67 -3.65
C SER A 22 -16.07 4.23 -3.66
N HIS A 23 -14.75 4.09 -3.55
CA HIS A 23 -14.09 2.79 -3.45
C HIS A 23 -14.05 2.32 -2.00
N ARG A 24 -14.22 1.01 -1.80
CA ARG A 24 -14.10 0.42 -0.46
C ARG A 24 -12.67 0.55 0.08
N LYS A 25 -12.57 0.97 1.33
CA LYS A 25 -11.35 0.88 2.15
C LYS A 25 -11.23 -0.56 2.66
N THR A 26 -10.34 -1.35 2.08
CA THR A 26 -10.13 -2.74 2.48
C THR A 26 -8.70 -2.93 2.99
N PRO A 27 -8.46 -3.87 3.93
CA PRO A 27 -7.12 -4.13 4.45
C PRO A 27 -6.11 -4.46 3.35
N GLU A 28 -6.52 -5.16 2.30
CA GLU A 28 -5.66 -5.56 1.18
C GLU A 28 -5.13 -4.34 0.41
N ARG A 29 -5.94 -3.30 0.25
CA ARG A 29 -5.51 -2.05 -0.41
C ARG A 29 -4.44 -1.33 0.40
N PHE A 30 -4.55 -1.34 1.73
CA PHE A 30 -3.56 -0.73 2.60
C PHE A 30 -2.30 -1.61 2.72
N ALA A 31 -2.44 -2.92 2.72
CA ALA A 31 -1.31 -3.85 2.68
C ALA A 31 -0.47 -3.65 1.39
N ILE A 32 -1.13 -3.48 0.23
CA ILE A 32 -0.43 -3.13 -1.01
C ILE A 32 0.31 -1.80 -0.86
N LEU A 33 -0.36 -0.77 -0.33
CA LEU A 33 0.25 0.55 -0.14
C LEU A 33 1.49 0.50 0.76
N GLU A 34 1.42 -0.21 1.88
CA GLU A 34 2.53 -0.37 2.81
C GLU A 34 3.68 -1.15 2.16
N GLU A 35 3.38 -2.22 1.42
CA GLU A 35 4.38 -3.05 0.73
C GLU A 35 5.12 -2.29 -0.39
N ILE A 36 4.43 -1.46 -1.18
CA ILE A 36 5.11 -0.71 -2.25
C ILE A 36 5.96 0.44 -1.72
N TYR A 37 5.60 1.01 -0.55
CA TYR A 37 6.37 2.09 0.09
C TYR A 37 7.50 1.56 0.99
N SER A 38 7.50 0.28 1.36
CA SER A 38 8.62 -0.37 2.07
C SER A 38 9.76 -0.80 1.14
N ARG A 39 9.50 -0.82 -0.17
CA ARG A 39 10.45 -1.19 -1.22
C ARG A 39 11.16 0.02 -1.80
N ASN A 40 12.41 -0.19 -2.23
CA ASN A 40 13.22 0.82 -2.92
C ASN A 40 13.65 0.34 -4.33
N ASP A 41 13.13 -0.79 -4.79
CA ASP A 41 13.42 -1.43 -6.07
C ASP A 41 12.25 -1.29 -7.07
N HIS A 42 12.55 -1.51 -8.34
CA HIS A 42 11.52 -1.63 -9.37
C HIS A 42 10.96 -3.05 -9.36
N PHE A 43 9.64 -3.18 -9.38
CA PHE A 43 8.95 -4.46 -9.41
C PHE A 43 7.82 -4.43 -10.43
N ASP A 44 7.45 -5.61 -10.91
CA ASP A 44 6.23 -5.82 -11.69
C ASP A 44 5.10 -6.37 -10.79
N VAL A 45 3.90 -6.47 -11.38
CA VAL A 45 2.70 -6.91 -10.66
C VAL A 45 2.78 -8.36 -10.19
N GLU A 46 3.46 -9.23 -10.95
CA GLU A 46 3.58 -10.66 -10.61
C GLU A 46 4.50 -10.86 -9.42
N THR A 47 5.64 -10.16 -9.42
CA THR A 47 6.62 -10.12 -8.34
C THR A 47 5.96 -9.60 -7.06
N LEU A 48 5.23 -8.48 -7.13
CA LEU A 48 4.48 -7.95 -5.99
C LEU A 48 3.48 -8.99 -5.45
N TYR A 49 2.71 -9.65 -6.33
CA TYR A 49 1.74 -10.66 -5.94
C TYR A 49 2.38 -11.86 -5.22
N ILE A 50 3.47 -12.40 -5.76
CA ILE A 50 4.21 -13.53 -5.16
C ILE A 50 4.72 -13.13 -3.77
N HIS A 51 5.27 -11.93 -3.63
CA HIS A 51 5.75 -11.43 -2.35
C HIS A 51 4.65 -11.28 -1.31
N MET A 52 3.52 -10.66 -1.67
CA MET A 52 2.39 -10.51 -0.77
C MET A 52 1.83 -11.87 -0.31
N LYS A 53 1.78 -12.85 -1.22
CA LYS A 53 1.38 -14.23 -0.90
C LYS A 53 2.35 -14.88 0.12
N ASN A 54 3.66 -14.72 -0.09
CA ASN A 54 4.67 -15.29 0.80
C ASN A 54 4.65 -14.66 2.20
N GLN A 55 4.29 -13.37 2.30
CA GLN A 55 4.16 -12.66 3.56
C GLN A 55 2.84 -12.93 4.31
N LYS A 56 2.00 -13.86 3.82
CA LYS A 56 0.71 -14.26 4.44
C LYS A 56 -0.27 -13.09 4.63
N TYR A 57 -0.27 -12.12 3.71
CA TYR A 57 -1.37 -11.15 3.60
C TYR A 57 -2.69 -11.81 3.16
N ARG A 58 -2.68 -13.14 2.93
CA ARG A 58 -3.77 -13.96 2.43
C ARG A 58 -3.79 -15.33 3.09
#